data_AF-A0A4D4KDF3-F1
#
_entry.id   AF-A0A4D4KDF3-F1
#
_cell.length_a   1.000
_cell.length_b   1.000
_cell.length_c   1.000
_cell.angle_alpha   90.00
_cell.angle_beta   90.00
_cell.angle_gamma   90.00
#
_symmetry.space_group_name_H-M   'P 1'
#
loop_
_entity.id
_entity.type
_entity.pdbx_description
1 polymer ?
#
loop_
_entity_poly.entity_id
_entity_poly.type
_entity_poly.pdbx_seq_one_letter_code
_entity_poly.pdbx_strand_id
1 'polypeptide(L)'
;MAGGVTMPAQMMGVVALDELLIHGWDLARATGQPYDCDARSAEAIIGWLSAFPDEQRPDGAFGPMVSVPDDAPPLDRAVALSGRDPKWQA
;
A
#
# COMPACT_ATOMS: atom_id res chain seq x y z
N MET A 1 7.48 -16.28 4.17
CA MET A 1 7.95 -15.65 2.92
C MET A 1 6.78 -14.99 2.25
N ALA A 2 6.92 -13.74 1.85
CA ALA A 2 6.07 -13.03 0.90
C ALA A 2 6.95 -11.94 0.26
N GLY A 3 6.74 -11.59 -1.01
CA GLY A 3 7.56 -10.59 -1.70
C GLY A 3 9.08 -10.87 -1.69
N GLY A 4 9.49 -12.14 -1.60
CA GLY A 4 10.91 -12.53 -1.52
C GLY A 4 11.59 -12.32 -0.15
N VAL A 5 10.88 -11.84 0.87
CA VAL A 5 11.44 -11.54 2.21
C VAL A 5 11.02 -12.59 3.26
N THR A 6 11.89 -12.89 4.23
CA THR A 6 11.62 -13.76 5.41
C THR A 6 11.45 -12.93 6.68
N MET A 7 10.31 -13.05 7.34
CA MET A 7 10.00 -12.42 8.63
C MET A 7 9.10 -13.34 9.49
N PRO A 8 8.85 -13.03 10.77
CA PRO A 8 7.85 -13.72 11.57
C PRO A 8 6.48 -13.79 10.88
N ALA A 9 5.76 -14.90 11.09
CA ALA A 9 4.54 -15.22 10.34
C ALA A 9 3.48 -14.11 10.38
N GLN A 10 3.30 -13.45 11.53
CA GLN A 10 2.36 -12.35 11.68
C GLN A 10 2.72 -11.15 10.78
N MET A 11 4.00 -10.77 10.70
CA MET A 11 4.46 -9.72 9.80
C MET A 11 4.30 -10.14 8.33
N MET A 12 4.56 -11.41 8.02
CA MET A 12 4.40 -11.92 6.65
C MET A 12 2.95 -11.89 6.18
N GLY A 13 1.97 -12.01 7.09
CA GLY A 13 0.57 -11.81 6.76
C GLY A 13 0.26 -10.38 6.33
N VAL A 14 0.87 -9.39 6.98
CA VAL A 14 0.71 -7.97 6.63
C VAL A 14 1.43 -7.63 5.33
N VAL A 15 2.63 -8.18 5.10
CA VAL A 15 3.34 -8.05 3.82
C VAL A 15 2.51 -8.64 2.68
N ALA A 16 1.95 -9.85 2.85
CA ALA A 16 1.11 -10.45 1.83
C ALA A 16 -0.17 -9.63 1.56
N LEU A 17 -0.74 -9.00 2.60
CA LEU A 17 -1.89 -8.12 2.46
C LEU A 17 -1.54 -6.84 1.68
N ASP A 18 -0.41 -6.21 2.01
CA ASP A 18 0.12 -5.03 1.29
C ASP A 18 0.32 -5.32 -0.20
N GLU A 19 1.02 -6.42 -0.52
CA GLU A 19 1.25 -6.87 -1.90
C GLU A 19 -0.07 -7.05 -2.67
N LEU A 20 -1.07 -7.68 -2.06
CA LEU A 20 -2.37 -7.91 -2.71
C LEU A 20 -3.17 -6.62 -2.90
N LEU A 21 -3.19 -5.72 -1.91
CA LEU A 21 -3.95 -4.48 -2.00
C LEU A 21 -3.33 -3.51 -2.99
N ILE A 22 -2.02 -3.27 -2.86
CA ILE A 22 -1.32 -2.28 -3.67
C ILE A 22 -1.22 -2.73 -5.12
N HIS A 23 -0.86 -3.99 -5.39
CA HIS A 23 -0.79 -4.48 -6.77
C HIS A 23 -2.16 -4.79 -7.37
N GLY A 24 -3.15 -5.14 -6.54
CA GLY A 24 -4.54 -5.19 -6.98
C GLY A 24 -5.04 -3.83 -7.45
N TRP A 25 -4.73 -2.78 -6.70
CA TRP A 25 -5.02 -1.39 -7.11
C TRP A 25 -4.27 -1.01 -8.39
N ASP A 26 -2.96 -1.32 -8.50
CA ASP A 26 -2.16 -1.06 -9.70
C ASP A 26 -2.82 -1.65 -10.95
N LEU A 27 -3.19 -2.93 -10.89
CA LEU A 27 -3.81 -3.65 -11.99
C LEU A 27 -5.20 -3.09 -12.33
N ALA A 28 -6.01 -2.79 -11.32
CA ALA A 28 -7.34 -2.23 -11.54
C ALA A 28 -7.27 -0.86 -12.21
N ARG A 29 -6.35 0.01 -11.78
CA ARG A 29 -6.12 1.32 -12.41
C ARG A 29 -5.62 1.19 -13.84
N ALA A 30 -4.67 0.29 -14.08
CA ALA A 30 -4.12 0.04 -15.41
C ALA A 30 -5.17 -0.52 -16.39
N THR A 31 -6.23 -1.15 -15.89
CA THR A 31 -7.29 -1.78 -16.70
C THR A 31 -8.64 -1.06 -16.63
N GLY A 32 -8.72 0.08 -15.95
CA GLY A 32 -9.95 0.87 -15.80
C GLY A 32 -11.04 0.19 -14.98
N GLN A 33 -10.68 -0.75 -14.09
CA GLN A 33 -11.62 -1.47 -13.23
C GLN A 33 -11.82 -0.77 -11.88
N PRO A 34 -13.01 -0.89 -11.26
CA PRO A 34 -13.21 -0.46 -9.89
C PRO A 34 -12.38 -1.34 -8.94
N TYR A 35 -11.88 -0.74 -7.87
CA TYR A 35 -11.14 -1.45 -6.83
C TYR A 35 -11.47 -0.84 -5.47
N ASP A 36 -11.77 -1.71 -4.52
CA ASP A 36 -12.09 -1.33 -3.14
C ASP A 36 -11.59 -2.42 -2.19
N CYS A 37 -11.43 -2.07 -0.93
CA CYS A 37 -11.01 -2.98 0.13
C CYS A 37 -11.75 -2.67 1.42
N ASP A 38 -11.88 -3.65 2.30
CA ASP A 38 -12.49 -3.40 3.60
C ASP A 38 -11.59 -2.48 4.46
N ALA A 39 -12.23 -1.67 5.30
CA ALA A 39 -11.54 -0.66 6.11
C ALA A 39 -10.46 -1.26 7.02
N ARG A 40 -10.67 -2.48 7.55
CA ARG A 40 -9.71 -3.12 8.45
C ARG A 40 -8.43 -3.52 7.70
N SER A 41 -8.57 -4.01 6.47
CA SER A 41 -7.42 -4.30 5.61
C SER A 41 -6.64 -3.03 5.27
N ALA A 42 -7.34 -1.95 4.91
CA ALA A 42 -6.72 -0.65 4.65
C ALA A 42 -5.96 -0.10 5.87
N GLU A 43 -6.57 -0.14 7.06
CA GLU A 43 -5.95 0.30 8.31
C GLU A 43 -4.71 -0.52 8.68
N ALA A 44 -4.75 -1.83 8.46
CA ALA A 44 -3.61 -2.71 8.73
C ALA A 44 -2.39 -2.34 7.85
N ILE A 45 -2.61 -2.08 6.56
CA ILE A 45 -1.53 -1.68 5.66
C ILE A 45 -1.08 -0.24 5.88
N ILE A 46 -1.98 0.68 6.26
CA ILE A 46 -1.59 2.05 6.66
C ILE A 46 -0.61 2.01 7.84
N GLY A 47 -0.92 1.23 8.87
CA GLY A 47 -0.03 1.08 10.03
C GLY A 47 1.33 0.50 9.67
N TRP A 48 1.35 -0.47 8.75
CA TRP A 48 2.58 -1.06 8.22
C TRP A 48 3.42 -0.06 7.42
N LEU A 49 2.82 0.59 6.42
CA LEU A 49 3.51 1.56 5.56
C LEU A 49 4.00 2.78 6.35
N SER A 50 3.25 3.20 7.37
CA SER A 50 3.63 4.32 8.26
C SER A 50 4.82 4.00 9.16
N ALA A 51 5.17 2.71 9.34
CA ALA A 51 6.34 2.32 10.11
C ALA A 51 7.67 2.60 9.38
N PHE A 52 7.60 2.94 8.08
CA PHE A 52 8.74 3.24 7.23
C PHE A 52 8.69 4.72 6.77
N PRO A 53 9.24 5.66 7.58
CA PRO A 53 9.44 7.03 7.10
C PRO A 53 10.36 7.03 5.88
N ASP A 54 10.28 8.07 5.03
CA ASP A 54 10.96 8.09 3.72
C ASP A 54 12.45 7.74 3.80
N GLU A 55 13.15 8.19 4.85
CA GLU A 55 14.59 7.91 5.06
C GLU A 55 14.91 6.46 5.46
N GLN A 56 13.90 5.69 5.87
CA GLN A 56 14.01 4.32 6.38
C GLN A 56 13.22 3.33 5.51
N ARG A 57 12.75 3.76 4.34
CA ARG A 57 12.06 2.88 3.39
C ARG A 57 13.03 1.84 2.84
N PRO A 58 12.61 0.56 2.74
CA PRO A 58 13.42 -0.45 2.08
C PRO A 58 13.68 -0.07 0.62
N ASP A 59 14.94 -0.11 0.20
CA ASP A 59 15.34 0.22 -1.17
C ASP A 59 14.51 -0.55 -2.20
N GLY A 60 13.84 0.19 -3.08
CA GLY A 60 13.06 -0.36 -4.19
C GLY A 60 11.70 -0.96 -3.82
N ALA A 61 11.33 -1.06 -2.54
CA ALA A 61 10.03 -1.59 -2.12
C ALA A 61 8.91 -0.54 -2.25
N PHE A 62 9.20 0.72 -1.93
CA PHE A 62 8.23 1.81 -1.97
C PHE A 62 8.81 3.07 -2.63
N GLY A 63 7.93 3.87 -3.26
CA GLY A 63 8.27 5.21 -3.73
C GLY A 63 8.22 6.26 -2.61
N PRO A 64 8.59 7.53 -2.90
CA PRO A 64 8.38 8.64 -1.96
C PRO A 64 6.90 8.79 -1.62
N MET A 65 6.57 9.03 -0.35
CA MET A 65 5.18 9.24 0.05
C MET A 65 4.50 10.37 -0.73
N VAL A 66 3.25 10.13 -1.14
CA VAL A 66 2.40 11.15 -1.75
C VAL A 66 1.51 11.78 -0.68
N SER A 67 1.38 13.11 -0.69
CA SER A 67 0.49 13.81 0.25
C SER A 67 -0.96 13.68 -0.20
N VAL A 68 -1.84 13.32 0.74
CA VAL A 68 -3.31 13.29 0.57
C VAL A 68 -3.97 13.94 1.77
N PRO A 69 -5.22 14.44 1.65
CA PRO A 69 -5.99 14.91 2.80
C PRO A 69 -6.14 13.85 3.89
N ASP A 70 -6.18 14.26 5.15
CA ASP A 70 -6.33 13.33 6.29
C ASP A 70 -7.67 12.58 6.28
N ASP A 71 -8.69 13.17 5.65
CA ASP A 71 -10.03 12.60 5.45
C ASP A 71 -10.19 11.84 4.12
N ALA A 72 -9.09 11.65 3.38
CA ALA A 72 -9.12 10.82 2.17
C ALA A 72 -9.53 9.37 2.49
N PRO A 73 -10.16 8.67 1.53
CA PRO A 73 -10.51 7.27 1.70
C PRO A 73 -9.31 6.42 2.18
N PRO A 74 -9.51 5.42 3.08
CA PRO A 74 -8.42 4.62 3.61
C PRO A 74 -7.52 3.98 2.54
N LEU A 75 -8.11 3.50 1.44
CA LEU A 75 -7.36 2.95 0.31
C LEU A 75 -6.46 4.00 -0.35
N ASP A 76 -6.95 5.22 -0.56
CA ASP A 76 -6.16 6.32 -1.14
C ASP A 76 -4.98 6.67 -0.24
N ARG A 77 -5.18 6.69 1.08
CA ARG A 77 -4.11 6.93 2.05
C ARG A 77 -3.05 5.83 2.01
N ALA A 78 -3.45 4.57 1.92
CA ALA A 78 -2.50 3.46 1.79
C ALA A 78 -1.70 3.51 0.48
N VAL A 79 -2.38 3.77 -0.65
CA VAL A 79 -1.74 3.94 -1.96
C VAL A 79 -0.73 5.08 -1.92
N ALA A 80 -1.11 6.22 -1.35
CA ALA A 80 -0.24 7.38 -1.18
C ALA A 80 0.99 7.08 -0.31
N LEU A 81 0.79 6.35 0.80
CA LEU A 81 1.88 5.87 1.66
C LEU A 81 2.80 4.87 0.95
N SER A 82 2.33 4.10 -0.03
CA SER A 82 3.21 3.24 -0.85
C SER A 82 4.06 4.02 -1.86
N GLY A 83 3.77 5.31 -2.02
CA GLY A 83 4.41 6.24 -2.96
C GLY A 83 3.78 6.30 -4.36
N ARG A 84 2.53 5.85 -4.47
CA ARG A 84 1.71 5.95 -5.69
C ARG A 84 0.77 7.14 -5.60
N ASP A 85 0.45 7.77 -6.72
CA ASP A 85 -0.59 8.81 -6.77
C ASP A 85 -1.98 8.15 -6.85
N PRO A 86 -2.87 8.29 -5.84
CA PRO A 86 -4.21 7.71 -5.89
C PRO A 86 -5.07 8.22 -7.06
N LYS A 87 -4.71 9.35 -7.65
CA LYS A 87 -5.39 9.95 -8.80
C LYS A 87 -4.85 9.47 -10.14
N TRP A 88 -3.82 8.62 -10.14
CA TRP A 88 -3.24 8.08 -11.37
C TRP A 88 -4.28 7.31 -12.20
N GLN A 89 -4.18 7.49 -13.51
CA GLN A 89 -4.98 6.82 -14.54
C GLN A 89 -4.06 6.52 -15.72
N ALA A 90 -4.31 5.40 -16.40
CA ALA A 90 -3.57 4.96 -17.58
C ALA A 90 -3.87 5.80 -18.83
#